data_AF-A0A2X2V7K2-F1
#
_entry.id   AF-A0A2X2V7K2-F1
#
_cell.length_a   1.000
_cell.length_b   1.000
_cell.length_c   1.000
_cell.angle_alpha   90.00
_cell.angle_beta   90.00
_cell.angle_gamma   90.00
#
_symmetry.space_group_name_H-M   'P 1'
#
loop_
_entity.id
_entity.type
_entity.pdbx_description
1 polymer ?
#
loop_
_entity_poly.entity_id
_entity_poly.type
_entity_poly.pdbx_seq_one_letter_code
_entity_poly.pdbx_strand_id
1 'polypeptide(L)'
;MSEMLLEVEGVTLAALLEAKERRANRQHEWLLKHSQPVLSLTLVTPGPVKDSIRYRNCMAVALQACDQLLWRYRWPVLERQVLWLPTGAEAMWSVAHSASELKAATVELEQTHPLGRLWDADVICPQNGPVGRTSLDLSGAVLPGVQ
;
A
#
# COMPACT_ATOMS: atom_id res chain seq x y z
N MET A 1 15.33 -24.52 31.67
CA MET A 1 14.39 -24.69 30.54
C MET A 1 15.03 -24.02 29.35
N SER A 2 15.47 -24.82 28.38
CA SER A 2 16.24 -24.37 27.21
C SER A 2 15.45 -23.35 26.41
N GLU A 3 15.98 -22.13 26.28
CA GLU A 3 15.53 -21.18 25.26
C GLU A 3 15.73 -21.83 23.90
N MET A 4 14.64 -22.33 23.34
CA MET A 4 14.57 -22.74 21.95
C MET A 4 14.55 -21.45 21.13
N LEU A 5 15.75 -20.90 20.88
CA LEU A 5 15.98 -19.91 19.83
C LEU A 5 15.55 -20.56 18.52
N LEU A 6 14.28 -20.39 18.17
CA LEU A 6 13.82 -20.60 16.81
C LEU A 6 14.61 -19.63 15.94
N GLU A 7 15.68 -20.14 15.32
CA GLU A 7 16.32 -19.45 14.21
C GLU A 7 15.24 -19.25 13.16
N VAL A 8 14.73 -18.02 13.08
CA VAL A 8 13.78 -17.65 12.03
C VAL A 8 14.59 -17.64 10.74
N GLU A 9 14.52 -18.74 9.99
CA GLU A 9 15.12 -18.82 8.67
C GLU A 9 14.68 -17.62 7.83
N GLY A 10 15.67 -16.94 7.25
CA GLY A 10 15.45 -15.75 6.45
C GLY A 10 14.59 -16.03 5.21
N VAL A 11 13.78 -15.06 4.81
CA VAL A 11 13.05 -15.15 3.54
C VAL A 11 14.04 -15.09 2.38
N THR A 12 13.94 -16.06 1.47
CA THR A 12 14.80 -16.12 0.28
C THR A 12 14.42 -15.04 -0.73
N LEU A 13 15.38 -14.66 -1.60
CA LEU A 13 15.10 -13.73 -2.70
C LEU A 13 14.00 -14.24 -3.63
N ALA A 14 13.99 -15.54 -3.94
CA ALA A 14 12.98 -16.15 -4.80
C ALA A 14 11.56 -15.99 -4.21
N ALA A 15 11.40 -16.26 -2.91
CA ALA A 15 10.11 -16.09 -2.23
C ALA A 15 9.65 -14.62 -2.22
N LEU A 16 10.59 -13.67 -2.07
CA LEU A 16 10.27 -12.23 -2.17
C LEU A 16 9.81 -11.82 -3.56
N LEU A 17 10.47 -12.31 -4.61
CA LEU A 17 10.09 -12.01 -6.00
C LEU A 17 8.72 -12.60 -6.33
N GLU A 18 8.47 -13.84 -5.93
CA GLU A 18 7.18 -14.49 -6.13
C GLU A 18 6.05 -13.77 -5.37
N ALA A 19 6.31 -13.30 -4.14
CA ALA A 19 5.35 -12.50 -3.39
C ALA A 19 5.02 -11.16 -4.09
N LYS A 20 6.05 -10.46 -4.62
CA LYS A 20 5.86 -9.24 -5.41
C LYS A 20 5.01 -9.49 -6.65
N GLU A 21 5.25 -10.59 -7.37
CA GLU A 21 4.47 -10.96 -8.56
C GLU A 21 3.02 -11.29 -8.20
N ARG A 22 2.78 -12.10 -7.17
CA ARG A 22 1.41 -12.38 -6.67
C ARG A 22 0.67 -11.12 -6.26
N ARG A 23 1.37 -10.14 -5.67
CA ARG A 23 0.77 -8.84 -5.34
C ARG A 23 0.46 -8.03 -6.58
N ALA A 24 1.38 -7.95 -7.55
CA ALA A 24 1.14 -7.27 -8.82
C ALA A 24 -0.08 -7.85 -9.56
N ASN A 25 -0.22 -9.18 -9.59
CA ASN A 25 -1.38 -9.85 -10.20
C ASN A 25 -2.69 -9.48 -9.49
N ARG A 26 -2.73 -9.51 -8.15
CA ARG A 26 -3.92 -9.08 -7.39
C ARG A 26 -4.27 -7.61 -7.62
N GLN A 27 -3.26 -6.74 -7.67
CA GLN A 27 -3.47 -5.32 -7.99
C GLN A 27 -4.12 -5.18 -9.38
N HIS A 28 -3.60 -5.89 -10.38
CA HIS A 28 -4.16 -5.87 -11.73
C HIS A 28 -5.61 -6.39 -11.78
N GLU A 29 -5.89 -7.52 -11.12
CA GLU A 29 -7.24 -8.06 -11.01
C GLU A 29 -8.22 -7.06 -10.40
N TRP A 30 -7.83 -6.35 -9.34
CA TRP A 30 -8.68 -5.36 -8.68
C TRP A 30 -8.93 -4.12 -9.55
N LEU A 31 -7.93 -3.66 -10.29
CA LEU A 31 -8.09 -2.56 -11.24
C LEU A 31 -9.10 -2.91 -12.33
N LEU A 32 -9.04 -4.14 -12.87
CA LEU A 32 -10.01 -4.61 -13.85
C LEU A 32 -11.41 -4.78 -13.25
N LYS A 33 -11.50 -5.39 -12.06
CA LYS A 33 -12.76 -5.71 -11.39
C LYS A 33 -13.55 -4.45 -11.02
N HIS A 34 -12.87 -3.44 -10.46
CA HIS A 34 -13.54 -2.27 -9.88
C HIS A 34 -13.47 -1.03 -10.76
N SER A 35 -12.51 -0.96 -11.69
CA SER A 35 -12.24 0.26 -12.47
C SER A 35 -12.00 1.50 -11.57
N GLN A 36 -11.44 1.28 -10.39
CA GLN A 36 -11.11 2.29 -9.38
C GLN A 36 -9.65 2.13 -8.95
N PRO A 37 -8.98 3.18 -8.46
CA PRO A 37 -7.61 3.07 -7.99
C PRO A 37 -7.47 2.09 -6.82
N VAL A 38 -6.28 1.50 -6.77
CA VAL A 38 -5.87 0.57 -5.72
C VAL A 38 -4.81 1.25 -4.86
N LEU A 39 -5.09 1.41 -3.57
CA LEU A 39 -4.07 1.68 -2.55
C LEU A 39 -3.45 0.36 -2.15
N SER A 40 -2.14 0.21 -2.33
CA SER A 40 -1.35 -0.96 -1.96
C SER A 40 -0.35 -0.58 -0.87
N LEU A 41 -0.41 -1.25 0.26
CA LEU A 41 0.43 -0.99 1.43
C LEU A 41 1.32 -2.19 1.73
N THR A 42 2.62 -1.93 1.85
CA THR A 42 3.60 -2.85 2.42
C THR A 42 4.49 -2.12 3.43
N LEU A 43 5.43 -2.84 4.06
CA LEU A 43 6.39 -2.26 4.98
C LEU A 43 7.81 -2.29 4.41
N VAL A 44 8.54 -1.20 4.63
CA VAL A 44 9.99 -1.14 4.45
C VAL A 44 10.64 -1.99 5.55
N THR A 45 10.98 -3.23 5.21
CA THR A 45 11.48 -4.25 6.15
C THR A 45 12.93 -4.62 5.83
N PRO A 46 13.92 -4.04 6.53
CA PRO A 46 15.31 -4.43 6.37
C PRO A 46 15.59 -5.82 6.95
N GLY A 47 16.60 -6.49 6.39
CA GLY A 47 17.07 -7.80 6.86
C GLY A 47 16.25 -8.98 6.35
N PRO A 48 16.63 -10.21 6.75
CA PRO A 48 16.07 -11.44 6.19
C PRO A 48 14.69 -11.83 6.76
N VAL A 49 14.39 -11.42 7.99
CA VAL A 49 13.09 -11.66 8.64
C VAL A 49 12.12 -10.59 8.20
N LYS A 50 10.98 -10.97 7.62
CA LYS A 50 9.96 -10.03 7.11
C LYS A 50 8.67 -10.06 7.92
N ASP A 51 8.44 -11.14 8.65
CA ASP A 51 7.31 -11.31 9.55
C ASP A 51 7.82 -11.47 10.99
N SER A 52 7.52 -10.48 11.83
CA SER A 52 7.84 -10.48 13.24
C SER A 52 6.78 -9.69 14.00
N ILE A 53 6.68 -9.86 15.31
CA ILE A 53 5.75 -9.09 16.14
C ILE A 53 5.93 -7.58 15.92
N ARG A 54 7.16 -7.10 15.78
CA ARG A 54 7.47 -5.70 15.50
C ARG A 54 6.88 -5.23 14.17
N TYR A 55 7.05 -6.01 13.10
CA TYR A 55 6.49 -5.68 11.79
C TYR A 55 4.97 -5.82 11.74
N ARG A 56 4.41 -6.82 12.44
CA ARG A 56 2.96 -6.95 12.56
C ARG A 56 2.33 -5.78 13.28
N ASN A 57 2.94 -5.30 14.36
CA ASN A 57 2.49 -4.11 15.08
C ASN A 57 2.61 -2.85 14.20
N CYS A 58 3.72 -2.69 13.47
CA CYS A 58 3.88 -1.58 12.53
C CYS A 58 2.79 -1.59 11.45
N MET A 59 2.51 -2.75 10.86
CA MET A 59 1.44 -2.90 9.87
C MET A 59 0.07 -2.62 10.48
N ALA A 60 -0.23 -3.08 11.69
CA ALA A 60 -1.50 -2.79 12.35
C ALA A 60 -1.76 -1.29 12.51
N VAL A 61 -0.72 -0.51 12.87
CA VAL A 61 -0.82 0.96 12.92
C VAL A 61 -1.01 1.56 11.53
N ALA A 62 -0.30 1.06 10.52
CA ALA A 62 -0.43 1.52 9.14
C ALA A 62 -1.85 1.27 8.58
N LEU A 63 -2.40 0.07 8.81
CA LEU A 63 -3.78 -0.28 8.46
C LEU A 63 -4.78 0.69 9.08
N GLN A 64 -4.66 0.93 10.39
CA GLN A 64 -5.54 1.86 11.10
C GLN A 64 -5.42 3.28 10.54
N ALA A 65 -4.20 3.75 10.26
CA ALA A 65 -3.97 5.07 9.70
C ALA A 65 -4.59 5.23 8.30
N CYS A 66 -4.45 4.23 7.43
CA CYS A 66 -5.10 4.22 6.12
C CYS A 66 -6.63 4.17 6.24
N ASP A 67 -7.18 3.29 7.08
CA ASP A 67 -8.62 3.19 7.28
C ASP A 67 -9.21 4.53 7.80
N GLN A 68 -8.51 5.19 8.74
CA GLN A 68 -8.90 6.51 9.25
C GLN A 68 -8.81 7.62 8.19
N LEU A 69 -7.77 7.60 7.36
CA LEU A 69 -7.61 8.53 6.25
C LEU A 69 -8.83 8.45 5.32
N LEU A 70 -9.12 7.24 4.81
CA LEU A 70 -10.22 7.02 3.87
C LEU A 70 -11.57 7.39 4.49
N TRP A 71 -11.78 7.07 5.77
CA TRP A 71 -12.99 7.43 6.49
C TRP A 71 -13.14 8.95 6.68
N ARG A 72 -12.08 9.66 7.06
CA ARG A 72 -12.09 11.11 7.29
C ARG A 72 -12.46 11.89 6.03
N TYR A 73 -11.94 11.48 4.88
CA TYR A 73 -12.27 12.07 3.58
C TYR A 73 -13.60 11.55 2.99
N ARG A 74 -14.23 10.57 3.65
CA ARG A 74 -15.46 9.87 3.19
C ARG A 74 -15.30 9.25 1.81
N TRP A 75 -14.12 8.70 1.52
CA TRP A 75 -13.87 7.99 0.28
C TRP A 75 -14.39 6.56 0.37
N PRO A 76 -15.33 6.14 -0.51
CA PRO A 76 -15.90 4.80 -0.43
C PRO A 76 -14.85 3.72 -0.73
N VAL A 77 -14.74 2.74 0.15
CA VAL A 77 -13.93 1.53 -0.05
C VAL A 77 -14.82 0.45 -0.67
N LEU A 78 -14.50 0.03 -1.89
CA LEU A 78 -15.24 -1.01 -2.60
C LEU A 78 -14.81 -2.41 -2.18
N GLU A 79 -13.52 -2.58 -1.89
CA GLU A 79 -12.95 -3.84 -1.42
C GLU A 79 -11.70 -3.58 -0.59
N ARG A 80 -11.44 -4.44 0.40
CA ARG A 80 -10.27 -4.38 1.29
C ARG A 80 -9.77 -5.78 1.58
N GLN A 81 -8.45 -5.97 1.56
CA GLN A 81 -7.80 -7.23 1.87
C GLN A 81 -6.51 -6.97 2.65
N VAL A 82 -6.24 -7.83 3.63
CA VAL A 82 -4.99 -7.85 4.39
C VAL A 82 -4.47 -9.27 4.40
N LEU A 83 -3.21 -9.45 4.04
CA LEU A 83 -2.50 -10.73 4.06
C LEU A 83 -1.32 -10.66 5.00
N TRP A 84 -1.25 -11.60 5.93
CA TRP A 84 -0.14 -11.78 6.86
C TRP A 84 0.76 -12.89 6.33
N LEU A 85 1.74 -12.52 5.51
CA LEU A 85 2.60 -13.47 4.80
C LEU A 85 3.98 -13.58 5.48
N PRO A 86 4.66 -14.74 5.39
CA PRO A 86 6.05 -14.88 5.84
C PRO A 86 7.01 -13.90 5.17
N THR A 87 6.69 -13.47 3.94
CA THR A 87 7.44 -12.49 3.14
C THR A 87 7.19 -11.03 3.55
N GLY A 88 6.40 -10.81 4.60
CA GLY A 88 5.95 -9.49 5.05
C GLY A 88 4.46 -9.31 4.82
N ALA A 89 3.82 -8.54 5.70
CA ALA A 89 2.41 -8.23 5.57
C ALA A 89 2.14 -7.31 4.38
N GLU A 90 0.98 -7.50 3.76
CA GLU A 90 0.52 -6.71 2.63
C GLU A 90 -0.96 -6.34 2.82
N ALA A 91 -1.37 -5.17 2.36
CA ALA A 91 -2.76 -4.77 2.39
C ALA A 91 -3.13 -3.97 1.13
N MET A 92 -4.39 -4.08 0.72
CA MET A 92 -4.92 -3.37 -0.43
C MET A 92 -6.34 -2.86 -0.18
N TRP A 93 -6.65 -1.71 -0.76
CA TRP A 93 -7.99 -1.14 -0.83
C TRP A 93 -8.30 -0.73 -2.27
N SER A 94 -9.49 -1.06 -2.77
CA SER A 94 -10.06 -0.40 -3.94
C SER A 94 -10.92 0.76 -3.46
N VAL A 95 -10.60 1.97 -3.91
CA VAL A 95 -11.19 3.21 -3.38
C VAL A 95 -11.89 3.95 -4.52
N ALA A 96 -13.20 4.19 -4.39
CA ALA A 96 -14.01 4.89 -5.39
C ALA A 96 -13.77 6.41 -5.33
N HIS A 97 -12.56 6.83 -5.70
CA HIS A 97 -12.14 8.23 -5.70
C HIS A 97 -11.00 8.47 -6.70
N SER A 98 -10.56 9.72 -6.87
CA SER A 98 -9.48 10.04 -7.80
C SER A 98 -8.14 9.45 -7.31
N ALA A 99 -7.38 8.88 -8.25
CA ALA A 99 -6.08 8.29 -7.94
C ALA A 99 -5.07 9.35 -7.49
N SER A 100 -5.18 10.57 -8.02
CA SER A 100 -4.31 11.71 -7.68
C SER A 100 -4.55 12.23 -6.28
N GLU A 101 -5.82 12.46 -5.88
CA GLU A 101 -6.13 12.90 -4.51
C GLU A 101 -5.79 11.81 -3.49
N LEU A 102 -6.08 10.53 -3.83
CA LEU A 102 -5.67 9.40 -2.99
C LEU A 102 -4.15 9.32 -2.84
N LYS A 103 -3.38 9.55 -3.90
CA LYS A 103 -1.91 9.57 -3.82
C LYS A 103 -1.40 10.75 -3.01
N ALA A 104 -1.97 11.94 -3.18
CA ALA A 104 -1.59 13.12 -2.41
C ALA A 104 -1.80 12.89 -0.90
N ALA A 105 -2.98 12.40 -0.52
CA ALA A 105 -3.33 12.14 0.87
C ALA A 105 -2.48 11.01 1.50
N THR A 106 -2.16 9.96 0.74
CA THR A 106 -1.29 8.88 1.24
C THR A 106 0.16 9.33 1.38
N VAL A 107 0.68 10.17 0.48
CA VAL A 107 2.01 10.79 0.62
C VAL A 107 2.07 11.70 1.85
N GLU A 108 1.04 12.53 2.08
CA GLU A 108 0.97 13.36 3.29
C GLU A 108 0.95 12.50 4.55
N LEU A 109 0.20 11.40 4.54
CA LEU A 109 0.16 10.46 5.66
C LEU A 109 1.54 9.83 5.95
N GLU A 110 2.26 9.39 4.93
CA GLU A 110 3.63 8.85 5.08
C GLU A 110 4.62 9.90 5.62
N GLN A 111 4.45 11.17 5.24
CA GLN A 111 5.33 12.26 5.67
C GLN A 111 5.06 12.73 7.11
N THR A 112 3.79 12.70 7.53
CA THR A 112 3.36 13.28 8.81
C THR A 112 3.28 12.26 9.95
N HIS A 113 3.00 11.00 9.65
CA HIS A 113 2.89 9.98 10.68
C HIS A 113 4.27 9.57 11.22
N PRO A 114 4.46 9.40 12.55
CA PRO A 114 5.76 9.05 13.14
C PRO A 114 6.39 7.76 12.59
N LEU A 115 5.56 6.80 12.16
CA LEU A 115 6.00 5.55 11.54
C LEU A 115 5.99 5.56 10.01
N GLY A 116 5.60 6.67 9.37
CA GLY A 116 5.32 6.71 7.94
C GLY A 116 6.52 6.36 7.05
N ARG A 117 7.76 6.57 7.51
CA ARG A 117 8.99 6.14 6.82
C ARG A 117 9.17 4.61 6.73
N LEU A 118 8.43 3.85 7.53
CA LEU A 118 8.45 2.39 7.51
C LEU A 118 7.39 1.82 6.58
N TRP A 119 6.55 2.66 5.98
CA TRP A 119 5.45 2.27 5.12
C TRP A 119 5.85 2.48 3.67
N ASP A 120 5.31 1.64 2.81
CA ASP A 120 5.41 1.76 1.36
C ASP A 120 3.98 1.71 0.83
N ALA A 121 3.36 2.89 0.71
CA ALA A 121 1.98 3.09 0.26
C ALA A 121 1.94 3.61 -1.19
N ASP A 122 1.63 2.70 -2.09
CA ASP A 122 1.48 2.96 -3.51
C ASP A 122 0.02 3.12 -3.91
N VAL A 123 -0.24 4.04 -4.84
CA VAL A 123 -1.55 4.18 -5.48
C VAL A 123 -1.40 3.85 -6.95
N ILE A 124 -2.23 2.92 -7.41
CA ILE A 124 -2.20 2.41 -8.78
C ILE A 124 -3.49 2.83 -9.45
N CYS A 125 -3.37 3.53 -10.57
CA CYS A 125 -4.47 4.03 -11.37
C CYS A 125 -4.86 3.00 -12.45
N PRO A 126 -6.16 2.77 -12.69
CA PRO A 126 -6.61 1.81 -13.71
C PRO A 126 -6.16 2.20 -15.13
N GLN A 127 -6.11 3.50 -15.43
CA GLN A 127 -5.80 4.00 -16.77
C GLN A 127 -4.29 4.18 -17.00
N ASN A 128 -3.55 4.57 -15.96
CA ASN A 128 -2.17 5.05 -16.09
C ASN A 128 -1.14 4.21 -15.32
N GLY A 129 -1.54 3.14 -14.65
CA GLY A 129 -0.65 2.34 -13.80
C GLY A 129 -0.23 3.12 -12.52
N PRO A 130 0.95 2.83 -11.94
CA PRO A 130 1.41 3.47 -10.70
C PRO A 130 1.46 5.00 -10.80
N VAL A 131 0.86 5.69 -9.83
CA VAL A 131 0.84 7.16 -9.75
C VAL A 131 2.13 7.63 -9.04
N GLY A 132 3.13 8.04 -9.82
CA GLY A 132 4.41 8.51 -9.31
C GLY A 132 4.32 9.90 -8.65
N ARG A 133 5.30 10.26 -7.82
CA ARG A 133 5.33 11.55 -7.09
C ARG A 133 5.26 12.79 -8.01
N THR A 134 5.81 12.71 -9.23
CA THR A 134 5.83 13.82 -10.21
C THR A 134 4.47 14.03 -10.91
N SER A 135 3.57 13.04 -10.89
CA SER A 135 2.25 13.18 -11.52
C SER A 135 1.30 14.12 -10.77
N LEU A 136 1.64 14.47 -9.53
CA LEU A 136 0.92 15.47 -8.73
C LEU A 136 1.06 16.89 -9.32
N ASP A 137 2.12 17.16 -10.10
CA ASP A 137 2.32 18.48 -10.73
C ASP A 137 1.42 18.72 -11.95
N LEU A 138 0.84 17.66 -12.53
CA LEU A 138 0.03 17.75 -13.76
C LEU A 138 -1.47 17.85 -13.50
N SER A 139 -1.91 17.77 -12.25
CA SER A 139 -3.33 17.84 -11.87
C SER A 139 -3.86 19.28 -11.69
N GLY A 140 -3.04 20.30 -12.02
CA GLY A 140 -3.38 21.72 -11.90
C GLY A 140 -3.76 22.44 -13.20
N ALA A 141 -3.67 21.78 -14.36
CA ALA A 141 -4.06 22.40 -15.63
C ALA A 141 -5.56 22.20 -15.90
N VAL A 142 -6.39 23.03 -15.26
CA VAL A 142 -7.70 23.37 -15.82
C VAL A 142 -7.45 23.95 -17.21
N LEU A 143 -7.84 23.23 -18.27
CA LEU A 143 -7.95 23.85 -19.58
C LEU A 143 -9.14 24.82 -19.52
N PRO A 144 -8.93 26.14 -19.65
CA PRO A 144 -10.04 27.06 -19.84
C PRO A 144 -10.70 26.73 -21.18
N GLY A 145 -12.03 26.71 -21.18
CA GLY A 145 -12.84 26.16 -22.25
C GLY A 145 -12.60 26.74 -23.64
N VAL A 146 -13.03 25.98 -24.63
CA VAL A 146 -13.38 26.51 -25.94
C VAL A 146 -14.72 25.88 -26.34
N GLN A 147 -15.68 26.77 -26.62
CA GLN A 147 -16.98 26.49 -27.24
C GLN A 147 -16.83 25.88 -28.63
#